data_AF-A0A849DS14-F1
#
_entry.id   AF-A0A849DS14-F1
#
_cell.length_a   1.000
_cell.length_b   1.000
_cell.length_c   1.000
_cell.angle_alpha   90.00
_cell.angle_beta   90.00
_cell.angle_gamma   90.00
#
_symmetry.space_group_name_H-M   'P 1'
#
loop_
_entity.id
_entity.type
_entity.pdbx_description
1 polymer ?
#
loop_
_entity_poly.entity_id
_entity_poly.type
_entity_poly.pdbx_seq_one_letter_code
_entity_poly.pdbx_strand_id
1 'polypeptide(L)'
;MSAWTDGGGARRGPLPIRYADADRILMTELLTMLCDHLFKDSPTREDSLAELAMAAAVVARCGRWQPLTIHAALRAGASLPEAAAATGLEPGEVVRRWRAWADVQSVLVIGGHPAVDPDEVRTIADRLDREIRR
;
A
#
# COMPACT_ATOMS: atom_id res chain seq x y z
N MET A 1 6.11 -41.56 -20.61
CA MET A 1 5.00 -41.15 -19.72
C MET A 1 5.51 -41.22 -18.29
N SER A 2 6.03 -40.10 -17.76
CA SER A 2 6.39 -39.99 -16.34
C SER A 2 5.53 -38.89 -15.73
N ALA A 3 4.77 -39.29 -14.73
CA ALA A 3 3.82 -38.47 -14.00
C ALA A 3 4.54 -37.44 -13.13
N TRP A 4 4.05 -36.22 -13.21
CA TRP A 4 4.34 -35.15 -12.26
C TRP A 4 3.47 -35.34 -11.02
N THR A 5 4.06 -35.66 -9.87
CA THR A 5 3.44 -35.48 -8.55
C THR A 5 4.52 -35.14 -7.53
N ASP A 6 4.61 -33.85 -7.21
CA ASP A 6 4.49 -33.28 -5.86
C ASP A 6 5.24 -31.96 -5.79
N GLY A 7 4.51 -30.88 -6.12
CA GLY A 7 4.92 -29.53 -5.79
C GLY A 7 4.70 -29.29 -4.30
N GLY A 8 5.76 -28.88 -3.62
CA GLY A 8 5.87 -28.78 -2.17
C GLY A 8 4.71 -28.05 -1.48
N GLY A 9 4.34 -28.58 -0.32
CA GLY A 9 3.33 -28.01 0.55
C GLY A 9 3.66 -26.59 0.96
N ALA A 10 2.84 -25.64 0.51
CA ALA A 10 2.69 -24.38 1.20
C ALA A 10 2.10 -24.69 2.60
N ARG A 11 2.81 -24.33 3.67
CA ARG A 11 2.24 -24.31 5.02
C ARG A 11 1.04 -23.36 5.01
N ARG A 12 -0.16 -23.89 4.80
CA ARG A 12 -1.40 -23.16 5.09
C ARG A 12 -1.40 -22.89 6.60
N GLY A 13 -1.15 -21.63 6.99
CA GLY A 13 -1.35 -21.18 8.37
C GLY A 13 -2.80 -21.46 8.80
N PRO A 14 -3.07 -21.65 10.10
CA PRO A 14 -4.38 -22.10 10.55
C PRO A 14 -5.42 -21.01 10.24
N LEU A 15 -6.39 -21.36 9.39
CA LEU A 15 -7.63 -20.61 9.29
C LEU A 15 -8.40 -20.78 10.61
N PRO A 16 -9.08 -19.72 11.12
CA PRO A 16 -9.22 -18.40 10.51
C PRO A 16 -8.08 -17.42 10.86
N ILE A 17 -7.62 -16.66 9.85
CA ILE A 17 -6.58 -15.62 10.02
C ILE A 17 -7.18 -14.35 10.63
N ARG A 18 -6.49 -13.75 11.60
CA ARG A 18 -6.84 -12.44 12.18
C ARG A 18 -5.97 -11.34 11.56
N TYR A 19 -6.39 -10.08 11.69
CA TYR A 19 -5.65 -8.94 11.13
C TYR A 19 -4.18 -8.90 11.57
N ALA A 20 -3.90 -9.12 12.87
CA ALA A 20 -2.54 -9.09 13.42
C ALA A 20 -1.61 -10.13 12.77
N ASP A 21 -2.16 -11.25 12.32
CA ASP A 21 -1.42 -12.28 11.60
C ASP A 21 -1.29 -11.91 10.11
N ALA A 22 -2.38 -11.42 9.50
CA ALA A 22 -2.39 -10.98 8.10
C ALA A 22 -1.41 -9.83 7.81
N ASP A 23 -1.24 -8.89 8.74
CA ASP A 23 -0.30 -7.75 8.58
C ASP A 23 1.17 -8.18 8.51
N ARG A 24 1.49 -9.39 8.98
CA ARG A 24 2.86 -9.94 8.98
C ARG A 24 3.19 -10.75 7.74
N ILE A 25 2.18 -11.19 6.98
CA ILE A 25 2.36 -11.96 5.75
C ILE A 25 2.95 -11.06 4.65
N LEU A 26 3.76 -11.60 3.74
CA LEU A 26 4.27 -10.85 2.59
C LEU A 26 3.09 -10.40 1.70
N MET A 27 3.15 -9.19 1.13
CA MET A 27 2.03 -8.62 0.38
C MET A 27 1.55 -9.53 -0.77
N THR A 28 2.48 -10.15 -1.49
CA THR A 28 2.19 -11.05 -2.60
C THR A 28 1.46 -12.31 -2.13
N GLU A 29 1.92 -12.92 -1.05
CA GLU A 29 1.30 -14.10 -0.45
C GLU A 29 -0.08 -13.78 0.12
N LEU A 30 -0.23 -12.62 0.78
CA LEU A 30 -1.50 -12.16 1.31
C LEU A 30 -2.55 -11.94 0.20
N LEU A 31 -2.12 -11.39 -0.95
CA LEU A 31 -2.99 -11.21 -2.11
C LEU A 31 -3.40 -12.55 -2.73
N THR A 32 -2.48 -13.51 -2.84
CA THR A 32 -2.82 -14.88 -3.28
C THR A 32 -3.83 -15.52 -2.35
N MET A 33 -3.60 -15.47 -1.03
CA MET A 33 -4.52 -16.02 -0.04
C MET A 33 -5.92 -15.40 -0.10
N LEU A 34 -6.00 -14.08 -0.32
CA LEU A 34 -7.27 -13.37 -0.51
C LEU A 34 -7.98 -13.83 -1.79
N CYS A 35 -7.28 -13.89 -2.92
CA CYS A 35 -7.85 -14.37 -4.18
C CYS A 35 -8.38 -15.81 -4.08
N ASP A 36 -7.67 -16.69 -3.37
CA ASP A 36 -8.10 -18.08 -3.17
C ASP A 36 -9.39 -18.19 -2.33
N HIS A 37 -9.69 -17.19 -1.50
CA HIS A 37 -10.88 -17.18 -0.64
C HIS A 37 -12.11 -16.54 -1.30
N LEU A 38 -11.92 -15.48 -2.11
CA LEU A 38 -13.00 -14.68 -2.71
C LEU A 38 -13.98 -15.46 -3.61
N PHE A 39 -13.65 -16.68 -4.01
CA PHE A 39 -14.45 -17.49 -4.95
C PHE A 39 -15.03 -18.77 -4.33
N LYS A 40 -15.22 -18.83 -3.00
CA LYS A 40 -15.92 -19.95 -2.37
C LYS A 40 -17.43 -19.84 -2.61
N ASP A 41 -18.04 -20.89 -3.17
CA ASP A 41 -19.48 -20.94 -3.48
C ASP A 41 -20.40 -20.87 -2.24
N SER A 42 -19.87 -21.13 -1.03
CA SER A 42 -20.63 -21.08 0.23
C SER A 42 -19.67 -20.81 1.41
N PRO A 43 -19.25 -19.56 1.62
CA PRO A 43 -18.31 -19.22 2.69
C PRO A 43 -18.96 -19.38 4.07
N THR A 44 -18.21 -19.92 5.01
CA THR A 44 -18.60 -19.92 6.42
C THR A 44 -18.42 -18.52 7.02
N ARG A 45 -18.96 -18.29 8.23
CA ARG A 45 -18.70 -17.05 8.98
C ARG A 45 -17.20 -16.84 9.19
N GLU A 46 -16.47 -17.90 9.53
CA GLU A 46 -15.03 -17.88 9.74
C GLU A 46 -14.28 -17.51 8.45
N ASP A 47 -14.72 -18.02 7.30
CA ASP A 47 -14.15 -17.65 5.99
C ASP A 47 -14.34 -16.16 5.70
N SER A 48 -15.55 -15.62 5.88
CA SER A 48 -15.81 -14.19 5.64
C SER A 48 -15.01 -13.27 6.56
N LEU A 49 -14.79 -13.67 7.82
CA LEU A 49 -13.95 -12.91 8.76
C LEU A 49 -12.47 -12.98 8.39
N ALA A 50 -12.00 -14.12 7.89
CA ALA A 50 -10.65 -14.28 7.39
C ALA A 50 -10.41 -13.39 6.15
N GLU A 51 -11.34 -13.40 5.19
CA GLU A 51 -11.32 -12.52 4.01
C GLU A 51 -11.25 -11.05 4.40
N LEU A 52 -12.12 -10.61 5.32
CA LEU A 52 -12.10 -9.23 5.79
C LEU A 52 -10.77 -8.87 6.45
N ALA A 53 -10.21 -9.76 7.28
CA ALA A 53 -8.91 -9.54 7.90
C ALA A 53 -7.79 -9.37 6.87
N MET A 54 -7.79 -10.22 5.82
CA MET A 54 -6.81 -10.14 4.73
C MET A 54 -6.99 -8.87 3.89
N ALA A 55 -8.22 -8.54 3.50
CA ALA A 55 -8.54 -7.31 2.77
C ALA A 55 -8.15 -6.06 3.57
N ALA A 56 -8.43 -6.04 4.87
CA ALA A 56 -8.03 -4.94 5.76
C ALA A 56 -6.51 -4.80 5.86
N ALA A 57 -5.77 -5.91 5.95
CA ALA A 57 -4.30 -5.89 5.96
C ALA A 57 -3.72 -5.39 4.61
N VAL A 58 -4.31 -5.81 3.48
CA VAL A 58 -3.98 -5.29 2.14
C VAL A 58 -4.20 -3.78 2.08
N VAL A 59 -5.38 -3.30 2.47
CA VAL A 59 -5.71 -1.86 2.48
C VAL A 59 -4.77 -1.07 3.39
N ALA A 60 -4.52 -1.55 4.61
CA ALA A 60 -3.61 -0.91 5.54
C ALA A 60 -2.19 -0.82 4.99
N ARG A 61 -1.70 -1.89 4.35
CA ARG A 61 -0.38 -1.90 3.73
C ARG A 61 -0.35 -0.93 2.55
N CYS A 62 -1.29 -1.02 1.61
CA CYS A 62 -1.39 -0.05 0.52
C CYS A 62 -1.41 1.39 1.03
N GLY A 63 -2.15 1.68 2.12
CA GLY A 63 -2.16 3.00 2.76
C GLY A 63 -0.80 3.46 3.30
N ARG A 64 0.04 2.55 3.81
CA ARG A 64 1.42 2.86 4.26
C ARG A 64 2.37 3.13 3.09
N TRP A 65 2.19 2.44 1.96
CA TRP A 65 3.08 2.55 0.79
C TRP A 65 2.64 3.61 -0.23
N GLN A 66 1.34 3.95 -0.27
CA GLN A 66 0.78 4.91 -1.23
C GLN A 66 1.45 6.30 -1.20
N PRO A 67 1.83 6.89 -0.05
CA PRO A 67 2.52 8.18 -0.05
C PRO A 67 3.88 8.16 -0.76
N LEU A 68 4.61 7.03 -0.73
CA LEU A 68 5.87 6.86 -1.47
C LEU A 68 5.62 6.91 -2.98
N THR A 69 4.57 6.24 -3.47
CA THR A 69 4.24 6.25 -4.90
C THR A 69 3.65 7.58 -5.36
N ILE A 70 2.89 8.26 -4.49
CA ILE A 70 2.48 9.66 -4.71
C ILE A 70 3.72 10.55 -4.87
N HIS A 71 4.69 10.45 -3.97
CA HIS A 71 5.92 11.23 -4.05
C HIS A 71 6.68 10.96 -5.35
N ALA A 72 6.84 9.70 -5.76
CA ALA A 72 7.48 9.35 -7.02
C ALA A 72 6.78 9.97 -8.24
N ALA A 73 5.44 9.95 -8.28
CA ALA A 73 4.67 10.58 -9.35
C ALA A 73 4.84 12.11 -9.36
N LEU A 74 4.76 12.75 -8.20
CA LEU A 74 4.96 14.19 -8.06
C LEU A 74 6.38 14.60 -8.47
N ARG A 75 7.40 13.84 -8.05
CA ARG A 75 8.78 14.04 -8.48
C ARG A 75 8.93 13.93 -9.99
N ALA A 76 8.24 12.98 -10.61
CA ALA A 76 8.22 12.81 -12.07
C ALA A 76 7.46 13.92 -12.82
N GLY A 77 6.86 14.87 -12.11
CA GLY A 77 6.19 16.03 -12.70
C GLY A 77 4.67 15.94 -12.75
N ALA A 78 4.06 14.89 -12.19
CA ALA A 78 2.61 14.80 -12.12
C ALA A 78 2.01 16.00 -11.36
N SER A 79 0.92 16.52 -11.91
CA SER A 79 0.08 17.52 -11.26
C SER A 79 -0.79 16.89 -10.17
N LEU A 80 -1.32 17.71 -9.27
CA LEU A 80 -2.22 17.29 -8.21
C LEU A 80 -3.51 16.63 -8.76
N PRO A 81 -4.17 17.14 -9.82
CA PRO A 81 -5.31 16.45 -10.43
C PRO A 81 -4.97 15.08 -11.00
N GLU A 82 -3.80 14.91 -11.62
CA GLU A 82 -3.35 13.61 -12.14
C GLU A 82 -3.09 12.62 -11.01
N ALA A 83 -2.45 13.07 -9.93
CA ALA A 83 -2.23 12.25 -8.74
C ALA A 83 -3.55 11.87 -8.04
N ALA A 84 -4.51 12.80 -7.96
CA ALA A 84 -5.85 12.55 -7.45
C ALA A 84 -6.59 11.49 -8.28
N ALA A 85 -6.60 11.65 -9.62
CA ALA A 85 -7.20 10.69 -10.53
C ALA A 85 -6.57 9.29 -10.43
N ALA A 86 -5.24 9.20 -10.33
CA ALA A 86 -4.53 7.93 -10.22
C ALA A 86 -4.77 7.20 -8.90
N THR A 87 -5.06 7.94 -7.82
CA THR A 87 -5.26 7.37 -6.48
C THR A 87 -6.73 7.17 -6.12
N GLY A 88 -7.65 7.77 -6.88
CA GLY A 88 -9.07 7.85 -6.54
C GLY A 88 -9.36 8.69 -5.29
N LEU A 89 -8.41 9.56 -4.89
CA LEU A 89 -8.53 10.42 -3.73
C LEU A 89 -8.87 11.84 -4.15
N GLU A 90 -9.51 12.58 -3.25
CA GLU A 90 -9.63 14.04 -3.40
C GLU A 90 -8.25 14.70 -3.38
N PRO A 91 -8.02 15.78 -4.15
CA PRO A 91 -6.76 16.53 -4.16
C PRO A 91 -6.19 16.87 -2.78
N GLY A 92 -7.05 17.35 -1.86
CA GLY A 92 -6.63 17.69 -0.50
C GLY A 92 -6.14 16.47 0.30
N GLU A 93 -6.71 15.30 0.06
CA GLU A 93 -6.33 14.05 0.73
C GLU A 93 -4.99 13.52 0.19
N VAL A 94 -4.72 13.68 -1.12
CA VAL A 94 -3.40 13.40 -1.72
C VAL A 94 -2.33 14.23 -1.02
N VAL A 95 -2.54 15.55 -0.91
CA VAL A 95 -1.58 16.45 -0.27
C VAL A 95 -1.42 16.12 1.21
N ARG A 96 -2.51 15.86 1.93
CA ARG A 96 -2.45 15.51 3.36
C ARG A 96 -1.63 14.25 3.60
N ARG A 97 -1.88 13.18 2.84
CA ARG A 97 -1.15 11.91 2.96
C ARG A 97 0.31 12.05 2.58
N TRP A 98 0.58 12.75 1.48
CA TRP A 98 1.94 12.98 1.01
C TRP A 98 2.76 13.80 2.02
N ARG A 99 2.23 14.92 2.54
CA ARG A 99 2.92 15.76 3.53
C ARG A 99 3.25 14.98 4.81
N ALA A 100 2.27 14.29 5.38
CA ALA A 100 2.48 13.51 6.60
C ALA A 100 3.60 12.45 6.44
N TRP A 101 3.75 11.88 5.25
CA TRP A 101 4.86 10.98 4.94
C TRP A 101 6.18 11.73 4.71
N ALA A 102 6.18 12.81 3.92
CA ALA A 102 7.36 13.58 3.56
C ALA A 102 8.02 14.24 4.78
N ASP A 103 7.22 14.70 5.74
CA ASP A 103 7.70 15.25 7.02
C ASP A 103 8.55 14.22 7.79
N VAL A 104 8.15 12.95 7.78
CA VAL A 104 8.92 11.87 8.42
C VAL A 104 10.15 11.50 7.60
N GLN A 105 10.01 11.38 6.27
CA GLN A 105 11.12 10.91 5.44
C GLN A 105 12.24 11.93 5.26
N SER A 106 11.92 13.23 5.29
CA SER A 106 12.92 14.30 5.17
C SER A 106 13.83 14.44 6.39
N VAL A 107 13.41 13.93 7.56
CA VAL A 107 14.21 13.93 8.79
C VAL A 107 14.79 12.57 9.15
N LEU A 108 14.32 11.49 8.51
CA LEU A 108 14.84 10.14 8.71
C LEU A 108 16.24 10.03 8.08
N VAL A 109 17.26 9.75 8.88
CA VAL A 109 18.64 9.61 8.41
C VAL A 109 19.01 8.14 8.23
N ILE A 110 19.40 7.76 7.01
CA ILE A 110 19.87 6.42 6.65
C ILE A 110 21.26 6.55 6.04
N GLY A 111 22.26 5.90 6.62
CA GLY A 111 23.64 5.97 6.12
C GLY A 111 24.21 7.41 6.08
N GLY A 112 23.80 8.26 7.01
CA GLY A 112 24.26 9.65 7.11
C GLY A 112 23.53 10.66 6.20
N HIS A 113 22.54 10.21 5.42
CA HIS A 113 21.77 11.04 4.49
C HIS A 113 20.27 10.98 4.81
N PRO A 114 19.51 12.07 4.60
CA PRO A 114 18.06 12.00 4.63
C PRO A 114 17.52 10.93 3.68
N ALA A 115 16.47 10.23 4.10
CA ALA A 115 15.82 9.20 3.28
C ALA A 115 15.17 9.80 2.02
N VAL A 116 14.71 11.06 2.11
CA VAL A 116 14.28 11.89 0.99
C VAL A 116 14.92 13.26 1.11
N ASP A 117 15.40 13.82 0.01
CA ASP A 117 16.01 15.15 -0.04
C ASP A 117 15.01 16.24 0.40
N PRO A 118 15.32 17.02 1.46
CA PRO A 118 14.44 18.11 1.92
C PRO A 118 14.19 19.20 0.88
N ASP A 119 15.12 19.47 -0.02
CA ASP A 119 14.94 20.49 -1.06
C ASP A 119 14.00 19.99 -2.18
N GLU A 120 14.04 18.69 -2.47
CA GLU A 120 13.05 18.02 -3.34
C GLU A 120 11.65 18.11 -2.74
N VAL A 121 11.50 17.81 -1.44
CA VAL A 121 10.23 17.93 -0.73
C VAL A 121 9.69 19.36 -0.79
N ARG A 122 10.54 20.36 -0.54
CA ARG A 122 10.14 21.78 -0.59
C ARG A 122 9.69 22.18 -1.99
N THR A 123 10.43 21.78 -3.01
CA THR A 123 10.09 22.06 -4.41
C THR A 123 8.72 21.49 -4.80
N ILE A 124 8.43 20.26 -4.39
CA ILE A 124 7.13 19.63 -4.62
C ILE A 124 6.04 20.36 -3.82
N ALA A 125 6.27 20.68 -2.54
CA ALA A 125 5.31 21.37 -1.69
C ALA A 125 4.91 22.74 -2.26
N ASP A 126 5.90 23.53 -2.69
CA ASP A 126 5.67 24.85 -3.30
C ASP A 126 4.84 24.76 -4.58
N ARG A 127 5.04 23.68 -5.36
CA ARG A 127 4.24 23.43 -6.57
C ARG A 127 2.79 23.09 -6.21
N LEU A 128 2.58 22.17 -5.27
CA LEU A 128 1.24 21.80 -4.80
C LEU A 128 0.47 23.00 -4.25
N ASP A 129 1.14 23.88 -3.49
CA ASP A 129 0.52 25.08 -2.91
C ASP A 129 0.14 26.12 -3.97
N ARG A 130 0.83 26.14 -5.11
CA ARG A 130 0.41 26.95 -6.27
C ARG A 130 -0.81 26.35 -6.97
N GLU A 131 -0.89 25.03 -7.06
CA GLU A 131 -2.00 24.33 -7.71
C GLU A 131 -3.30 24.42 -6.88
N ILE A 132 -3.21 24.34 -5.54
CA ILE A 132 -4.38 24.47 -4.65
C ILE A 132 -4.98 25.89 -4.68
N ARG A 133 -4.16 26.92 -4.93
CA ARG A 133 -4.60 28.32 -4.96
C ARG A 133 -5.24 28.75 -6.28
N ARG A 134 -5.24 27.89 -7.30
CA ARG A 134 -5.85 28.15 -8.61
C ARG A 134 -7.30 27.67 -8.61
#